data_AF-A0A954R2M9-F1
#
_entry.id   AF-A0A954R2M9-F1
#
_cell.length_a   1.000
_cell.length_b   1.000
_cell.length_c   1.000
_cell.angle_alpha   90.00
_cell.angle_beta   90.00
_cell.angle_gamma   90.00
#
_symmetry.space_group_name_H-M   'P 1'
#
loop_
_entity.id
_entity.type
_entity.pdbx_description
1 polymer ?
#
loop_
_entity_poly.entity_id
_entity_poly.type
_entity_poly.pdbx_seq_one_letter_code
_entity_poly.pdbx_strand_id
1 'polypeptide(L)'
;MFGLLNIDKPLGLTSRDVVNRVQRLVRPDKAGHAGTLDPLADGVLVVCIGQATRLIEYVQQMPKRYEATFRLGQWSESCDLECEPVMVAD
;
A
#
# COMPACT_ATOMS: atom_id res chain seq x y z
N MET A 1 6.90 21.28 -7.27
CA MET A 1 6.16 21.10 -5.99
C MET A 1 6.81 19.97 -5.21
N PHE A 2 6.82 20.00 -3.88
CA PHE A 2 7.29 18.87 -3.09
C PHE A 2 6.47 18.73 -1.79
N GLY A 3 6.39 17.51 -1.28
CA GLY A 3 5.67 17.23 -0.04
C GLY A 3 5.31 15.76 0.12
N LEU A 4 4.59 15.47 1.19
CA LEU A 4 4.04 14.16 1.51
C LEU A 4 2.51 14.24 1.39
N LEU A 5 1.92 13.29 0.67
CA LEU A 5 0.48 13.08 0.59
C LEU A 5 0.13 11.83 1.39
N ASN A 6 -0.66 11.99 2.44
CA ASN A 6 -1.28 10.86 3.12
C ASN A 6 -2.57 10.48 2.38
N ILE A 7 -2.56 9.36 1.65
CA ILE A 7 -3.70 8.90 0.88
C ILE A 7 -4.35 7.73 1.63
N ASP A 8 -5.66 7.81 1.80
CA ASP A 8 -6.47 6.65 2.14
C ASP A 8 -6.70 5.81 0.87
N LYS A 9 -5.91 4.74 0.71
CA LYS A 9 -5.95 3.87 -0.45
C LYS A 9 -7.20 2.99 -0.36
N PRO A 10 -8.10 2.99 -1.36
CA PRO A 10 -9.24 2.09 -1.35
C PRO A 10 -8.83 0.64 -1.66
N LEU A 11 -9.69 -0.30 -1.29
CA LEU A 11 -9.60 -1.70 -1.68
C LEU A 11 -9.55 -1.88 -3.21
N GLY A 12 -8.87 -2.93 -3.66
CA GLY A 12 -8.78 -3.34 -5.06
C GLY A 12 -7.77 -2.55 -5.90
N LEU A 13 -7.17 -1.47 -5.37
CA LEU A 13 -6.08 -0.76 -6.04
C LEU A 13 -4.72 -1.23 -5.55
N THR A 14 -3.78 -1.42 -6.46
CA THR A 14 -2.37 -1.56 -6.08
C THR A 14 -1.83 -0.21 -5.60
N SER A 15 -0.79 -0.24 -4.76
CA SER A 15 -0.05 0.99 -4.40
C SER A 15 0.51 1.72 -5.63
N ARG A 16 0.86 0.96 -6.69
CA ARG A 16 1.35 1.52 -7.94
C ARG A 16 0.27 2.27 -8.72
N ASP A 17 -0.97 1.80 -8.69
CA ASP A 17 -2.09 2.50 -9.32
C ASP A 17 -2.33 3.88 -8.69
N VAL A 18 -2.23 3.97 -7.36
CA VAL A 18 -2.33 5.25 -6.65
C VAL A 18 -1.19 6.18 -7.07
N VAL A 19 0.06 5.71 -7.06
CA VAL A 19 1.21 6.51 -7.52
C VAL A 19 1.03 6.96 -8.97
N ASN A 20 0.54 6.10 -9.86
CA ASN A 20 0.28 6.47 -11.25
C ASN A 20 -0.77 7.58 -11.37
N ARG A 21 -1.83 7.56 -10.55
CA ARG A 21 -2.84 8.62 -10.49
C ARG A 21 -2.24 9.94 -9.99
N VAL A 22 -1.50 9.92 -8.88
CA VAL A 22 -0.81 11.11 -8.35
C VAL A 22 0.20 11.66 -9.36
N GLN A 23 1.01 10.79 -9.97
CA GLN A 23 2.04 11.16 -10.94
C GLN A 23 1.47 11.90 -12.15
N ARG A 24 0.22 11.63 -12.57
CA ARG A 24 -0.44 12.39 -13.65
C ARG A 24 -0.78 13.82 -13.22
N LEU A 25 -1.11 14.03 -11.95
CA LEU A 25 -1.53 15.33 -11.41
C LEU A 25 -0.35 16.25 -11.07
N VAL A 26 0.81 15.68 -10.73
CA VAL A 26 1.95 16.45 -10.20
C VAL A 26 3.08 16.66 -11.21
N ARG A 27 2.88 16.34 -12.49
CA ARG A 27 3.90 16.56 -13.53
C ARG A 27 4.30 18.06 -13.57
N PRO A 28 5.60 18.38 -13.72
CA PRO A 28 6.72 17.50 -14.06
C PRO A 28 7.41 16.82 -12.87
N ASP A 29 6.93 17.01 -11.64
CA ASP A 29 7.56 16.44 -10.45
C ASP A 29 7.39 14.91 -10.39
N LYS A 30 8.33 14.22 -9.72
CA LYS A 30 8.29 12.77 -9.50
C LYS A 30 7.40 12.43 -8.31
N ALA A 31 6.70 11.30 -8.38
CA ALA A 31 5.96 10.72 -7.27
C ALA A 31 6.43 9.28 -6.97
N GLY A 32 6.49 8.91 -5.69
CA GLY A 32 6.78 7.55 -5.21
C GLY A 32 6.15 7.31 -3.85
N HIS A 33 5.81 6.07 -3.51
CA HIS A 33 5.21 5.75 -2.21
C HIS A 33 6.25 5.28 -1.19
N ALA A 34 5.95 5.42 0.10
CA ALA A 34 6.85 5.08 1.21
C ALA A 34 6.48 3.78 1.93
N GLY A 35 6.20 2.73 1.14
CA GLY A 35 5.78 1.42 1.63
C GLY A 35 4.58 0.90 0.84
N THR A 36 4.64 -0.37 0.44
CA THR A 36 3.56 -1.02 -0.32
C THR A 36 2.44 -1.41 0.64
N LEU A 37 1.22 -1.22 0.17
CA LEU A 37 -0.01 -1.73 0.74
C LEU A 37 -0.70 -2.64 -0.29
N ASP A 38 -1.08 -3.84 0.13
CA ASP A 38 -1.64 -4.88 -0.73
C ASP A 38 -2.99 -4.46 -1.35
N PRO A 39 -3.39 -5.03 -2.50
CA PRO A 39 -4.67 -4.72 -3.13
C PRO A 39 -5.87 -5.00 -2.21
N LEU A 40 -5.78 -6.03 -1.37
CA LEU A 40 -6.80 -6.41 -0.38
C LEU A 40 -6.80 -5.57 0.91
N ALA A 41 -5.86 -4.65 1.07
CA ALA A 41 -5.80 -3.75 2.21
C ALA A 41 -6.22 -2.33 1.81
N ASP A 42 -6.88 -1.61 2.69
CA ASP A 42 -7.16 -0.18 2.58
C ASP A 42 -6.41 0.62 3.66
N GLY A 43 -6.51 1.95 3.61
CA GLY A 43 -5.90 2.83 4.59
C GLY A 43 -4.64 3.53 4.10
N VAL A 44 -3.73 3.82 5.03
CA VAL A 44 -2.65 4.80 4.85
C VAL A 44 -1.62 4.36 3.81
N LEU A 45 -1.54 5.11 2.70
CA LEU A 45 -0.47 5.06 1.70
C LEU A 45 0.17 6.45 1.57
N VAL A 46 1.39 6.60 2.09
CA VAL A 46 2.14 7.86 2.00
C VAL A 46 2.80 7.96 0.62
N VAL A 47 2.47 9.01 -0.14
CA VAL A 47 3.08 9.32 -1.44
C VAL A 47 3.94 10.59 -1.34
N CYS A 48 5.21 10.45 -1.64
CA CYS A 48 6.19 11.52 -1.66
C CYS A 48 6.26 12.16 -3.05
N ILE A 49 6.28 13.49 -3.12
CA ILE A 49 6.37 14.27 -4.37
C ILE A 49 7.66 15.09 -4.41
N GLY A 50 8.28 15.14 -5.59
CA GLY A 50 9.44 15.98 -5.85
C GLY A 50 10.60 15.62 -4.95
N GLN A 51 11.20 16.62 -4.30
CA GLN A 51 12.34 16.40 -3.40
C GLN A 51 12.01 15.53 -2.18
N ALA A 52 10.74 15.44 -1.77
CA ALA A 52 10.32 14.60 -0.66
C ALA A 52 10.49 13.09 -0.94
N THR A 53 10.66 12.68 -2.20
CA THR A 53 10.99 11.28 -2.54
C THR A 53 12.27 10.78 -1.86
N ARG A 54 13.19 11.68 -1.49
CA ARG A 54 14.39 11.37 -0.69
C ARG A 54 14.08 10.92 0.73
N LEU A 55 12.85 11.16 1.21
CA LEU A 55 12.42 10.78 2.56
C LEU A 55 11.76 9.39 2.62
N ILE A 56 11.57 8.73 1.46
CA ILE A 56 10.87 7.43 1.35
C ILE A 56 11.45 6.38 2.30
N GLU A 57 12.78 6.25 2.33
CA GLU A 57 13.47 5.24 3.15
C GLU A 57 13.23 5.44 4.66
N TYR A 58 13.09 6.69 5.11
CA TYR A 58 12.84 7.02 6.52
C TYR A 58 11.38 6.76 6.90
N VAL A 59 10.44 7.21 6.06
CA VAL A 59 9.01 7.02 6.29
C VAL A 59 8.65 5.52 6.27
N GLN A 60 9.27 4.75 5.37
CA GLN A 60 9.03 3.31 5.27
C GLN A 60 9.41 2.52 6.53
N GLN A 61 10.40 3.01 7.29
CA GLN A 61 10.87 2.42 8.56
C GLN A 61 10.02 2.82 9.76
N MET A 62 9.12 3.79 9.63
CA MET A 62 8.24 4.18 10.72
C MET A 62 7.32 3.02 11.12
N PRO A 63 6.94 2.94 12.41
CA PRO A 63 6.04 1.90 12.89
C PRO A 63 4.69 1.99 12.17
N LYS A 64 4.11 0.82 11.89
CA LYS A 64 2.81 0.67 11.24
C LYS A 64 1.87 -0.07 12.17
N ARG A 65 0.59 0.28 12.12
CA ARG A 65 -0.49 -0.40 12.83
C ARG A 65 -1.51 -0.86 11.80
N TYR A 66 -1.94 -2.10 11.93
CA TYR A 66 -2.93 -2.72 11.07
C TYR A 66 -4.09 -3.22 11.92
N GLU A 67 -5.27 -3.16 11.35
CA GLU A 67 -6.43 -3.92 11.79
C GLU A 67 -6.69 -4.99 10.73
N ALA A 68 -6.78 -6.25 11.15
CA ALA A 68 -6.89 -7.39 10.24
C ALA A 68 -7.81 -8.44 10.83
N THR A 69 -8.50 -9.17 9.94
CA THR A 69 -9.33 -10.33 10.30
C THR A 69 -8.74 -11.58 9.70
N PHE A 70 -8.56 -12.62 10.51
CA PHE A 70 -7.98 -13.89 10.08
C PHE A 70 -9.05 -14.99 10.09
N ARG A 71 -9.01 -15.87 9.07
CA ARG A 71 -9.77 -17.13 9.06
C ARG A 71 -8.87 -18.25 9.56
N LEU A 72 -9.23 -18.85 10.68
CA LEU A 72 -8.48 -19.97 11.26
C LEU A 72 -8.92 -21.30 10.63
N GLY A 73 -7.99 -22.24 10.48
CA GLY A 73 -8.23 -23.55 9.85
C GLY A 73 -8.18 -23.55 8.32
N GLN A 74 -7.88 -22.40 7.70
CA GLN A 74 -7.73 -22.22 6.25
C GLN A 74 -6.31 -21.76 5.89
N TRP A 75 -5.85 -22.15 4.71
CA TRP A 75 -4.57 -21.70 4.13
C TRP A 75 -4.73 -21.45 2.64
N SER A 76 -4.06 -20.44 2.11
CA SER A 76 -3.99 -20.12 0.69
C SER A 76 -2.53 -19.84 0.30
N GLU A 77 -2.20 -19.98 -0.99
CA GLU A 77 -0.86 -19.73 -1.52
C GLU A 77 -0.38 -18.29 -1.25
N SER A 78 -1.27 -17.31 -1.39
CA SER A 78 -0.99 -15.90 -1.13
C SER A 78 -0.99 -15.53 0.36
N CYS A 79 -1.33 -16.48 1.25
CA CYS A 79 -1.52 -16.26 2.69
C CYS A 79 -2.63 -15.23 3.04
N ASP A 80 -3.49 -14.91 2.07
CA ASP A 80 -4.64 -14.02 2.20
C ASP A 80 -5.82 -14.54 1.34
N LEU A 81 -6.74 -13.66 0.92
CA LEU A 81 -7.91 -14.03 0.12
C LEU A 81 -7.73 -13.80 -1.40
N GLU A 82 -6.52 -13.48 -1.88
CA GLU A 82 -6.26 -13.32 -3.32
C GLU A 82 -6.27 -14.67 -4.05
N CYS A 83 -5.82 -15.74 -3.39
CA CYS A 83 -5.93 -17.11 -3.86
C CYS A 83 -7.04 -17.87 -3.09
N GLU A 84 -7.73 -18.79 -3.77
CA GLU A 84 -8.75 -19.63 -3.14
C GLU A 84 -8.14 -20.44 -1.98
N PRO A 85 -8.65 -20.29 -0.74
CA PRO A 85 -8.13 -21.00 0.41
C PRO A 85 -8.60 -22.46 0.44
N VAL A 86 -7.75 -23.33 0.95
CA VAL A 86 -8.06 -24.73 1.27
C VAL A 86 -8.12 -24.94 2.78
N MET A 87 -8.96 -25.87 3.22
CA MET A 87 -8.99 -26.30 4.62
C MET A 87 -7.72 -27.07 4.96
N VAL A 88 -7.12 -26.78 6.12
CA VAL A 88 -5.82 -27.37 6.52
C VAL A 88 -5.97 -28.48 7.57
N ALA A 89 -7.17 -28.71 8.11
CA ALA A 89 -7.55 -29.91 8.87
C ALA A 89 -9.08 -29.95 9.07
N ASP A 90 -9.59 -31.14 9.43
CA ASP A 90 -11.00 -31.46 9.73
C ASP A 90 -11.58 -30.70 10.93
#